data_AF-A0A661KP45-F1
#
_entry.id   AF-A0A661KP45-F1
#
_cell.length_a   1.000
_cell.length_b   1.000
_cell.length_c   1.000
_cell.angle_alpha   90.00
_cell.angle_beta   90.00
_cell.angle_gamma   90.00
#
_symmetry.space_group_name_H-M   'P 1'
#
loop_
_entity.id
_entity.type
_entity.pdbx_description
1 polymer ?
#
loop_
_entity_poly.entity_id
_entity_poly.type
_entity_poly.pdbx_seq_one_letter_code
_entity_poly.pdbx_strand_id
1 'polypeptide(L)'
;MKKNKLLALILAVVITSLCFFPGAASCEKAVCARVKIEIEQELTLERVAFDARLTINNGLAGISLDNLAVNVTVKDEEENDVTDLFSIQVFSLDNISAVDGSDGVDPETTAEVHWLIIPSAGAGGENPAGKVYYVGANLEYEIKGEIQTMKVIPDAVVVKPQPLLTLDYFLPKYVYGDDPFTDEIEAAIPYPLGVRVKNTGHGTVKALTIESGQPVIKENEQGLLIDFKILGSWVNDEPAQKSLLVNFGDIEPGKCSMARWQMITSLMGEFISFEADFTHSDELGGKLTSLIQDTFAHLIIKDVLVDLPGRDNIRDFLAKDGDITRVYGSDTQDEVVTVYLDDSVTVSGTPSSGNPDITLTVPPTGGPLYIKISEPADGKVAVTSVERSDGKSIQPVNFWISKERTGDHNWVPFFNIFDCTSPGEYTVHYNYGGGGANIVVNPRAITFTNVEIGESSSVEVSISNNGTGNLTLEQVSLSTDSYRAFSLV
;
A
#
# COMPACT_ATOMS: atom_id res chain seq x y z
N MET A 1 -80.34 3.27 21.10
CA MET A 1 -81.56 4.08 20.90
C MET A 1 -81.19 5.36 20.17
N LYS A 2 -81.82 5.61 18.98
CA LYS A 2 -82.05 6.87 18.23
C LYS A 2 -80.88 7.91 18.11
N LYS A 3 -80.36 8.19 16.90
CA LYS A 3 -80.77 9.25 15.92
C LYS A 3 -80.62 10.67 16.52
N ASN A 4 -80.05 11.74 15.92
CA ASN A 4 -79.84 12.25 14.55
C ASN A 4 -78.86 13.46 14.63
N LYS A 5 -77.91 13.66 13.69
CA LYS A 5 -77.84 14.74 12.66
C LYS A 5 -78.39 16.13 13.04
N LEU A 6 -77.61 17.24 12.85
CA LEU A 6 -77.63 18.13 11.66
C LEU A 6 -76.93 19.53 11.87
N LEU A 7 -76.05 19.88 10.91
CA LEU A 7 -75.64 21.16 10.25
C LEU A 7 -75.54 22.58 10.88
N ALA A 8 -74.57 23.31 10.27
CA ALA A 8 -74.50 24.73 9.83
C ALA A 8 -73.68 25.69 10.74
N LEU A 9 -72.46 26.15 10.40
CA LEU A 9 -71.90 26.99 9.31
C LEU A 9 -72.05 28.52 9.56
N ILE A 10 -70.96 29.26 9.28
CA ILE A 10 -70.74 30.74 9.14
C ILE A 10 -69.86 31.31 10.29
N LEU A 11 -68.82 32.15 10.14
CA LEU A 11 -67.91 32.60 9.07
C LEU A 11 -66.89 33.55 9.77
N ALA A 12 -65.59 33.41 9.46
CA ALA A 12 -64.47 34.39 9.54
C ALA A 12 -64.24 35.25 10.81
N VAL A 13 -63.00 35.25 11.31
CA VAL A 13 -62.05 36.39 11.26
C VAL A 13 -60.64 35.86 11.59
N VAL A 14 -59.68 36.25 10.74
CA VAL A 14 -58.23 36.02 10.80
C VAL A 14 -57.63 36.83 11.95
N ILE A 15 -56.68 36.26 12.73
CA ILE A 15 -55.45 36.92 13.22
C ILE A 15 -54.46 35.83 13.71
N THR A 16 -53.25 35.97 13.20
CA THR A 16 -51.97 35.31 13.45
C THR A 16 -51.59 35.09 14.93
N SER A 17 -51.02 33.92 15.25
CA SER A 17 -49.88 33.82 16.17
C SER A 17 -49.13 32.49 16.00
N LEU A 18 -47.83 32.61 15.74
CA LEU A 18 -46.79 31.57 15.80
C LEU A 18 -46.79 30.84 17.16
N CYS A 19 -46.54 29.53 17.12
CA CYS A 19 -45.73 28.74 18.06
C CYS A 19 -45.49 27.37 17.39
N PHE A 20 -44.40 27.18 16.64
CA PHE A 20 -43.17 26.56 17.13
C PHE A 20 -43.40 25.29 17.98
N PHE A 21 -43.46 24.14 17.29
CA PHE A 21 -42.82 22.92 17.79
C PHE A 21 -41.78 22.53 16.75
N PRO A 22 -40.48 22.50 17.10
CA PRO A 22 -39.44 22.11 16.17
C PRO A 22 -39.65 20.65 15.76
N GLY A 23 -39.57 20.40 14.45
CA GLY A 23 -39.53 19.06 13.91
C GLY A 23 -38.41 18.27 14.58
N ALA A 24 -38.65 16.96 14.72
CA ALA A 24 -37.58 16.03 14.98
C ALA A 24 -36.48 16.29 13.94
N ALA A 25 -35.37 16.87 14.38
CA ALA A 25 -34.13 16.83 13.63
C ALA A 25 -33.70 15.36 13.62
N SER A 26 -34.11 14.64 12.58
CA SER A 26 -33.39 13.44 12.19
C SER A 26 -32.06 13.95 11.63
N CYS A 27 -31.00 13.82 12.42
CA CYS A 27 -29.65 14.01 11.94
C CYS A 27 -29.36 12.88 10.96
N GLU A 28 -29.45 13.17 9.67
CA GLU A 28 -29.12 12.25 8.60
C GLU A 28 -27.60 12.04 8.59
N LYS A 29 -27.19 10.77 8.48
CA LYS A 29 -25.81 10.33 8.56
C LYS A 29 -24.99 10.90 7.39
N ALA A 30 -24.25 11.97 7.64
CA ALA A 30 -23.31 12.51 6.66
C ALA A 30 -22.00 11.68 6.62
N VAL A 31 -22.08 10.50 6.02
CA VAL A 31 -20.98 9.78 5.34
C VAL A 31 -21.67 8.95 4.26
N CYS A 32 -21.81 9.48 3.04
CA CYS A 32 -22.70 8.88 2.04
C CYS A 32 -22.06 7.90 1.04
N ALA A 33 -20.74 7.72 1.06
CA ALA A 33 -20.11 6.64 0.30
C ALA A 33 -19.22 5.82 1.25
N ARG A 34 -19.73 4.67 1.69
CA ARG A 34 -18.88 3.58 2.19
C ARG A 34 -18.28 2.93 0.96
N VAL A 35 -16.96 2.93 0.87
CA VAL A 35 -16.24 2.49 -0.33
C VAL A 35 -15.35 1.31 0.03
N LYS A 36 -15.61 0.17 -0.59
CA LYS A 36 -14.68 -0.96 -0.62
C LYS A 36 -13.79 -0.85 -1.85
N ILE A 37 -12.48 -0.74 -1.65
CA ILE A 37 -11.50 -0.81 -2.74
C ILE A 37 -11.02 -2.25 -2.92
N GLU A 38 -10.97 -2.68 -4.17
CA GLU A 38 -10.23 -3.85 -4.60
C GLU A 38 -9.14 -3.42 -5.57
N ILE A 39 -7.92 -3.93 -5.36
CA ILE A 39 -6.80 -3.74 -6.27
C ILE A 39 -6.34 -5.12 -6.74
N GLU A 40 -6.63 -5.47 -7.98
CA GLU A 40 -6.04 -6.65 -8.62
C GLU A 40 -4.56 -6.39 -8.86
N GLN A 41 -3.68 -7.31 -8.52
CA GLN A 41 -2.24 -7.17 -8.73
C GLN A 41 -1.64 -8.36 -9.47
N GLU A 42 -0.73 -8.06 -10.38
CA GLU A 42 0.10 -9.04 -11.06
C GLU A 42 1.56 -8.87 -10.59
N LEU A 43 2.18 -10.00 -10.22
CA LEU A 43 3.59 -10.03 -9.85
C LEU A 43 4.35 -10.93 -10.81
N THR A 44 5.41 -10.37 -11.39
CA THR A 44 6.40 -11.13 -12.12
C THR A 44 7.48 -11.60 -11.16
N LEU A 45 7.58 -12.91 -10.98
CA LEU A 45 8.58 -13.57 -10.14
C LEU A 45 9.26 -14.67 -10.95
N GLU A 46 10.58 -14.75 -10.87
CA GLU A 46 11.35 -15.83 -11.49
C GLU A 46 11.52 -16.99 -10.48
N ARG A 47 10.98 -18.16 -10.82
CA ARG A 47 11.35 -19.42 -10.15
C ARG A 47 12.48 -20.11 -10.91
N VAL A 48 13.34 -20.80 -10.16
CA VAL A 48 14.40 -21.64 -10.72
C VAL A 48 13.86 -23.05 -10.92
N ALA A 49 13.96 -23.55 -12.14
CA ALA A 49 13.73 -24.94 -12.50
C ALA A 49 15.02 -25.53 -13.10
N PHE A 50 15.18 -26.84 -12.97
CA PHE A 50 16.31 -27.56 -13.57
C PHE A 50 15.84 -28.30 -14.81
N ASP A 51 16.61 -28.19 -15.90
CA ASP A 51 16.47 -29.03 -17.09
C ASP A 51 17.39 -30.24 -16.94
N ALA A 52 16.80 -31.42 -16.82
CA ALA A 52 17.52 -32.68 -16.76
C ALA A 52 17.41 -33.38 -18.12
N ARG A 53 18.56 -33.71 -18.72
CA ARG A 53 18.66 -34.37 -20.02
C ARG A 53 19.20 -35.79 -19.87
N LEU A 54 18.49 -36.75 -20.45
CA LEU A 54 18.96 -38.12 -20.63
C LEU A 54 19.08 -38.44 -22.12
N THR A 55 20.25 -38.91 -22.53
CA THR A 55 20.50 -39.42 -23.89
C THR A 55 20.69 -40.92 -23.84
N ILE A 56 19.90 -41.65 -24.62
CA ILE A 56 19.90 -43.12 -24.69
C ILE A 56 20.38 -43.53 -26.07
N ASN A 57 21.56 -44.16 -26.14
CA ASN A 57 22.10 -44.66 -27.39
C ASN A 57 21.88 -46.17 -27.50
N ASN A 58 21.05 -46.60 -28.45
CA ASN A 58 20.90 -48.01 -28.77
C ASN A 58 21.92 -48.41 -29.85
N GLY A 59 23.10 -48.87 -29.42
CA GLY A 59 24.15 -49.32 -30.34
C GLY A 59 23.98 -50.75 -30.89
N LEU A 60 22.85 -51.43 -30.61
CA LEU A 60 22.65 -52.82 -31.01
C LEU A 60 22.11 -52.91 -32.45
N ALA A 61 22.84 -53.61 -33.32
CA ALA A 61 22.42 -53.83 -34.70
C ALA A 61 21.19 -54.74 -34.76
N GLY A 62 20.09 -54.23 -35.31
CA GLY A 62 18.84 -54.96 -35.53
C GLY A 62 18.07 -55.39 -34.27
N ILE A 63 18.37 -54.81 -33.10
CA ILE A 63 17.69 -55.08 -31.83
C ILE A 63 17.21 -53.77 -31.22
N SER A 64 15.89 -53.61 -31.03
CA SER A 64 15.29 -52.48 -30.33
C SER A 64 15.41 -52.61 -28.80
N LEU A 65 15.33 -51.48 -28.11
CA LEU A 65 15.05 -51.45 -26.67
C LEU A 65 13.55 -51.23 -26.51
N ASP A 66 12.79 -52.28 -26.21
CA ASP A 66 11.33 -52.21 -26.15
C ASP A 66 10.85 -51.80 -24.74
N ASN A 67 9.62 -51.30 -24.62
CA ASN A 67 8.95 -51.00 -23.35
C ASN A 67 9.79 -50.13 -22.39
N LEU A 68 10.44 -49.08 -22.91
CA LEU A 68 11.31 -48.22 -22.12
C LEU A 68 10.48 -47.41 -21.11
N ALA A 69 10.73 -47.65 -19.82
CA ALA A 69 10.22 -46.88 -18.71
C ALA A 69 11.38 -46.17 -17.99
N VAL A 70 11.26 -44.86 -17.75
CA VAL A 70 12.26 -44.07 -17.02
C VAL A 70 11.61 -43.40 -15.83
N ASN A 71 12.10 -43.69 -14.64
CA ASN A 71 11.63 -43.09 -13.40
C ASN A 71 12.74 -42.23 -12.78
N VAL A 72 12.55 -40.90 -12.79
CA VAL A 72 13.48 -39.93 -12.20
C VAL A 72 13.27 -39.90 -10.69
N THR A 73 14.35 -40.01 -9.93
CA THR A 73 14.35 -40.01 -8.47
C THR A 73 15.27 -38.93 -7.93
N VAL A 74 14.88 -38.26 -6.85
CA VAL A 74 15.70 -37.26 -6.17
C VAL A 74 16.02 -37.72 -4.76
N LYS A 75 17.29 -37.62 -4.37
CA LYS A 75 17.77 -37.96 -3.03
C LYS A 75 18.41 -36.76 -2.32
N ASP A 76 18.32 -36.72 -0.99
CA ASP A 76 19.08 -35.77 -0.16
C ASP A 76 20.52 -36.26 0.10
N GLU A 77 21.30 -35.49 0.86
CA GLU A 77 22.68 -35.81 1.22
C GLU A 77 22.80 -37.06 2.12
N GLU A 78 21.73 -37.40 2.83
CA GLU A 78 21.59 -38.60 3.63
C GLU A 78 21.09 -39.83 2.83
N GLU A 79 20.99 -39.71 1.51
CA GLU A 79 20.49 -40.71 0.56
C GLU A 79 19.00 -41.10 0.69
N ASN A 80 18.21 -40.34 1.46
CA ASN A 80 16.77 -40.54 1.55
C ASN A 80 16.10 -40.13 0.25
N ASP A 81 15.05 -40.87 -0.13
CA ASP A 81 14.21 -40.49 -1.26
C ASP A 81 13.34 -39.29 -0.88
N VAL A 82 13.52 -38.20 -1.60
CA VAL A 82 12.81 -36.93 -1.45
C VAL A 82 12.20 -36.48 -2.77
N THR A 83 11.94 -37.42 -3.68
CA THR A 83 11.35 -37.17 -5.00
C THR A 83 10.06 -36.36 -4.89
N ASP A 84 9.24 -36.61 -3.87
CA ASP A 84 7.99 -35.89 -3.61
C ASP A 84 8.16 -34.39 -3.28
N LEU A 85 9.38 -33.93 -2.96
CA LEU A 85 9.68 -32.50 -2.82
C LEU A 85 9.82 -31.79 -4.18
N PHE A 86 9.79 -32.51 -5.29
CA PHE A 86 9.99 -31.96 -6.63
C PHE A 86 8.82 -32.32 -7.54
N SER A 87 8.35 -31.34 -8.32
CA SER A 87 7.50 -31.62 -9.47
C SER A 87 8.40 -31.95 -10.65
N ILE A 88 8.28 -33.18 -11.18
CA ILE A 88 9.09 -33.66 -12.29
C ILE A 88 8.15 -33.94 -13.46
N GLN A 89 8.40 -33.26 -14.58
CA GLN A 89 7.54 -33.36 -15.77
C GLN A 89 8.40 -33.58 -17.00
N VAL A 90 7.97 -34.48 -17.89
CA VAL A 90 8.61 -34.61 -19.20
C VAL A 90 8.37 -33.31 -19.97
N PHE A 91 9.46 -32.67 -20.38
CA PHE A 91 9.45 -31.39 -21.07
C PHE A 91 9.50 -31.57 -22.58
N SER A 92 10.40 -32.43 -23.07
CA SER A 92 10.49 -32.76 -24.49
C SER A 92 11.07 -34.15 -24.71
N LEU A 93 10.71 -34.74 -25.85
CA LEU A 93 11.17 -36.04 -26.31
C LEU A 93 11.69 -35.89 -27.74
N ASP A 94 12.82 -36.51 -28.05
CA ASP A 94 13.36 -36.60 -29.41
C ASP A 94 13.68 -38.06 -29.74
N ASN A 95 13.22 -38.48 -30.92
CA ASN A 95 13.34 -39.85 -31.43
C ASN A 95 12.81 -40.94 -30.48
N ILE A 96 11.81 -40.59 -29.68
CA ILE A 96 10.97 -41.44 -28.84
C ILE A 96 9.65 -40.71 -28.53
N SER A 97 8.56 -41.43 -28.31
CA SER A 97 7.22 -40.85 -28.07
C SER A 97 6.78 -40.90 -26.61
N ALA A 98 7.34 -41.81 -25.81
CA ALA A 98 7.03 -41.94 -24.39
C ALA A 98 8.15 -42.65 -23.60
N VAL A 99 8.17 -42.44 -22.28
CA VAL A 99 9.10 -43.08 -21.32
C VAL A 99 8.37 -43.73 -20.15
N ASP A 100 7.10 -44.09 -20.35
CA ASP A 100 6.21 -44.72 -19.37
C ASP A 100 6.08 -46.25 -19.59
N GLY A 101 6.93 -46.82 -20.44
CA GLY A 101 6.89 -48.22 -20.84
C GLY A 101 6.05 -48.51 -22.09
N SER A 102 5.46 -47.50 -22.74
CA SER A 102 4.63 -47.69 -23.94
C SER A 102 5.38 -47.60 -25.27
N ASP A 103 6.63 -47.14 -25.28
CA ASP A 103 7.46 -46.97 -26.48
C ASP A 103 8.87 -47.56 -26.28
N GLY A 104 9.70 -47.53 -27.32
CA GLY A 104 11.06 -48.05 -27.31
C GLY A 104 12.06 -47.20 -28.09
N VAL A 105 13.30 -47.67 -28.16
CA VAL A 105 14.38 -47.03 -28.93
C VAL A 105 14.85 -47.97 -30.03
N ASP A 106 14.75 -47.51 -31.28
CA ASP A 106 15.08 -48.29 -32.46
C ASP A 106 16.56 -48.69 -32.53
N PRO A 107 16.90 -49.80 -33.22
CA PRO A 107 18.27 -50.24 -33.41
C PRO A 107 19.16 -49.17 -34.04
N GLU A 108 20.38 -49.02 -33.53
CA GLU A 108 21.39 -48.08 -34.06
C GLU A 108 20.94 -46.61 -34.08
N THR A 109 20.00 -46.25 -33.20
CA THR A 109 19.50 -44.88 -33.03
C THR A 109 19.82 -44.31 -31.65
N THR A 110 19.55 -43.01 -31.47
CA THR A 110 19.69 -42.31 -30.19
C THR A 110 18.37 -41.62 -29.89
N ALA A 111 17.87 -41.78 -28.67
CA ALA A 111 16.71 -41.08 -28.14
C ALA A 111 17.14 -40.08 -27.05
N GLU A 112 16.38 -39.01 -26.90
CA GLU A 112 16.65 -37.96 -25.94
C GLU A 112 15.39 -37.55 -25.19
N VAL A 113 15.54 -37.36 -23.88
CA VAL A 113 14.45 -37.04 -22.97
C VAL A 113 14.89 -35.89 -22.08
N HIS A 114 14.06 -34.86 -22.02
CA HIS A 114 14.24 -33.73 -21.12
C HIS A 114 13.14 -33.72 -20.07
N TRP A 115 13.51 -33.48 -18.82
CA TRP A 115 12.57 -33.22 -17.74
C TRP A 115 12.77 -31.82 -17.18
N LEU A 116 11.65 -31.16 -16.92
CA LEU A 116 11.62 -29.98 -16.09
C LEU A 116 11.42 -30.42 -14.64
N ILE A 117 12.39 -30.09 -13.78
CA ILE A 117 12.39 -30.43 -12.36
C ILE A 117 12.23 -29.14 -11.55
N ILE A 118 11.10 -29.01 -10.88
CA ILE A 118 10.72 -27.80 -10.13
C ILE A 118 10.69 -28.13 -8.63
N PRO A 119 11.58 -27.54 -7.82
CA PRO A 119 11.54 -27.73 -6.37
C PRO A 119 10.30 -27.10 -5.74
N SER A 120 9.70 -27.82 -4.79
CA SER A 120 8.62 -27.30 -3.96
C SER A 120 9.10 -26.19 -3.02
N ALA A 121 8.15 -25.43 -2.45
CA ALA A 121 8.47 -24.43 -1.44
C ALA A 121 9.24 -25.04 -0.26
N GLY A 122 10.32 -24.37 0.16
CA GLY A 122 11.18 -24.81 1.27
C GLY A 122 12.28 -25.81 0.91
N ALA A 123 12.31 -26.38 -0.31
CA ALA A 123 13.35 -27.33 -0.71
C ALA A 123 14.78 -26.74 -0.63
N GLY A 124 14.93 -25.43 -0.81
CA GLY A 124 16.24 -24.77 -0.68
C GLY A 124 16.76 -24.61 0.75
N GLY A 125 15.94 -24.89 1.76
CA GLY A 125 16.26 -24.61 3.16
C GLY A 125 16.45 -23.12 3.44
N GLU A 126 17.21 -22.83 4.51
CA GLU A 126 17.46 -21.46 5.00
C GLU A 126 18.89 -20.97 4.72
N ASN A 127 19.81 -21.91 4.43
CA ASN A 127 21.22 -21.59 4.20
C ASN A 127 21.39 -20.93 2.81
N PRO A 128 21.99 -19.73 2.70
CA PRO A 128 22.23 -19.08 1.40
C PRO A 128 23.03 -19.93 0.40
N ALA A 129 23.84 -20.89 0.87
CA ALA A 129 24.55 -21.83 0.01
C ALA A 129 23.62 -22.83 -0.72
N GLY A 130 22.39 -23.00 -0.21
CA GLY A 130 21.42 -23.98 -0.70
C GLY A 130 21.60 -25.36 -0.08
N LYS A 131 20.72 -26.27 -0.48
CA LYS A 131 20.79 -27.70 -0.17
C LYS A 131 21.17 -28.48 -1.42
N VAL A 132 22.03 -29.48 -1.25
CA VAL A 132 22.43 -30.38 -2.32
C VAL A 132 21.42 -31.52 -2.42
N TYR A 133 21.02 -31.83 -3.65
CA TYR A 133 20.19 -32.97 -3.97
C TYR A 133 20.82 -33.76 -5.11
N TYR A 134 20.56 -35.06 -5.16
CA TYR A 134 21.08 -35.96 -6.18
C TYR A 134 19.94 -36.44 -7.06
N VAL A 135 19.94 -36.00 -8.31
CA VAL A 135 18.95 -36.38 -9.31
C VAL A 135 19.48 -37.56 -10.10
N GLY A 136 18.82 -38.70 -9.98
CA GLY A 136 19.12 -39.90 -10.76
C GLY A 136 17.88 -40.41 -11.48
N ALA A 137 18.04 -41.54 -12.18
CA ALA A 137 16.91 -42.23 -12.78
C ALA A 137 17.12 -43.75 -12.76
N ASN A 138 16.02 -44.49 -12.74
CA ASN A 138 16.01 -45.93 -12.99
C ASN A 138 15.32 -46.18 -14.33
N LEU A 139 15.99 -46.90 -15.22
CA LEU A 139 15.49 -47.33 -16.51
C LEU A 139 15.10 -48.80 -16.41
N GLU A 140 13.94 -49.13 -16.97
CA GLU A 140 13.50 -50.48 -17.24
C GLU A 140 13.20 -50.58 -18.74
N TYR A 141 13.71 -51.61 -19.42
CA TYR A 141 13.48 -51.85 -20.84
C TYR A 141 13.65 -53.34 -21.15
N GLU A 142 13.15 -53.77 -22.29
CA GLU A 142 13.16 -55.16 -22.72
C GLU A 142 14.09 -55.36 -23.91
N ILE A 143 14.92 -56.41 -23.84
CA ILE A 143 15.70 -56.89 -24.99
C ILE A 143 15.32 -58.35 -25.23
N LYS A 144 14.78 -58.64 -26.41
CA LYS A 144 14.46 -60.02 -26.86
C LYS A 144 13.60 -60.83 -25.87
N GLY A 145 12.64 -60.20 -25.17
CA GLY A 145 11.82 -60.92 -24.18
C GLY A 145 12.30 -60.79 -22.74
N GLU A 146 13.50 -60.26 -22.50
CA GLU A 146 14.10 -60.16 -21.17
C GLU A 146 14.14 -58.72 -20.66
N ILE A 147 13.53 -58.50 -19.48
CA ILE A 147 13.55 -57.22 -18.79
C ILE A 147 14.96 -56.94 -18.26
N GLN A 148 15.46 -55.75 -18.55
CA GLN A 148 16.72 -55.20 -18.08
C GLN A 148 16.43 -53.96 -17.25
N THR A 149 17.18 -53.79 -16.16
CA THR A 149 17.12 -52.60 -15.32
C THR A 149 18.47 -51.92 -15.28
N MET A 150 18.52 -50.60 -15.45
CA MET A 150 19.73 -49.80 -15.36
C MET A 150 19.50 -48.60 -14.45
N LYS A 151 20.45 -48.33 -13.56
CA LYS A 151 20.45 -47.12 -12.74
C LYS A 151 21.39 -46.08 -13.32
N VAL A 152 20.88 -44.89 -13.57
CA VAL A 152 21.69 -43.73 -13.98
C VAL A 152 22.45 -43.22 -12.77
N ILE A 153 23.72 -42.87 -12.97
CA ILE A 153 24.54 -42.24 -11.94
C ILE A 153 23.90 -40.87 -11.62
N PRO A 154 23.53 -40.60 -10.37
CA PRO A 154 22.93 -39.32 -10.03
C PRO A 154 23.90 -38.16 -10.25
N ASP A 155 23.36 -37.02 -10.67
CA ASP A 155 24.07 -35.75 -10.70
C ASP A 155 23.61 -34.83 -9.55
N ALA A 156 24.51 -34.00 -9.07
CA ALA A 156 24.25 -33.11 -7.95
C ALA A 156 23.66 -31.78 -8.44
N VAL A 157 22.50 -31.40 -7.88
CA VAL A 157 21.88 -30.09 -8.06
C VAL A 157 21.86 -29.35 -6.73
N VAL A 158 22.00 -28.02 -6.77
CA VAL A 158 21.93 -27.17 -5.59
C VAL A 158 20.67 -26.33 -5.65
N VAL A 159 19.76 -26.56 -4.71
CA VAL A 159 18.53 -25.77 -4.57
C VAL A 159 18.78 -24.65 -3.58
N LYS A 160 18.71 -23.41 -4.05
CA LYS A 160 18.85 -22.22 -3.19
C LYS A 160 17.54 -21.92 -2.45
N PRO A 161 17.61 -21.28 -1.26
CA PRO A 161 16.42 -20.83 -0.55
C PRO A 161 15.54 -19.94 -1.41
N GLN A 162 14.22 -20.04 -1.19
CA GLN A 162 13.23 -19.22 -1.89
C GLN A 162 12.90 -17.96 -1.07
N PRO A 163 12.62 -16.82 -1.72
CA PRO A 163 12.04 -15.69 -1.03
C PRO A 163 10.60 -16.00 -0.64
N LEU A 164 10.09 -15.26 0.34
CA LEU A 164 8.71 -15.32 0.79
C LEU A 164 8.27 -13.90 1.12
N LEU A 165 7.12 -13.48 0.65
CA LEU A 165 6.68 -12.09 0.68
C LEU A 165 5.45 -11.92 1.55
N THR A 166 5.49 -10.90 2.40
CA THR A 166 4.33 -10.35 3.12
C THR A 166 4.13 -8.92 2.67
N LEU A 167 2.89 -8.54 2.33
CA LEU A 167 2.57 -7.20 1.87
C LEU A 167 1.66 -6.48 2.88
N ASP A 168 2.07 -5.30 3.31
CA ASP A 168 1.25 -4.38 4.11
C ASP A 168 0.80 -3.21 3.24
N TYR A 169 -0.51 -3.00 3.12
CA TYR A 169 -1.10 -1.84 2.46
C TYR A 169 -1.53 -0.79 3.47
N PHE A 170 -1.34 0.46 3.11
CA PHE A 170 -1.59 1.62 3.96
C PHE A 170 -2.48 2.60 3.21
N LEU A 171 -3.73 2.75 3.67
CA LEU A 171 -4.74 3.58 3.03
C LEU A 171 -5.41 4.50 4.06
N PRO A 172 -5.86 5.71 3.70
CA PRO A 172 -6.48 6.60 4.66
C PRO A 172 -7.83 6.03 5.10
N LYS A 173 -8.35 6.48 6.25
CA LYS A 173 -9.73 6.16 6.61
C LYS A 173 -10.74 6.89 5.73
N TYR A 174 -10.47 8.18 5.49
CA TYR A 174 -11.34 9.05 4.71
C TYR A 174 -10.57 9.66 3.55
N VAL A 175 -11.27 9.82 2.44
CA VAL A 175 -10.80 10.58 1.28
C VAL A 175 -11.78 11.71 1.01
N TYR A 176 -11.27 12.83 0.51
CA TYR A 176 -12.06 14.02 0.32
C TYR A 176 -12.00 14.43 -1.15
N GLY A 177 -13.17 14.51 -1.75
CA GLY A 177 -13.46 14.97 -3.10
C GLY A 177 -14.76 15.75 -3.06
N ASP A 178 -15.44 15.81 -4.19
CA ASP A 178 -16.75 16.42 -4.33
C ASP A 178 -17.79 15.73 -3.41
N ASP A 179 -18.64 16.53 -2.79
CA ASP A 179 -19.76 16.11 -1.96
C ASP A 179 -21.04 16.12 -2.83
N PRO A 180 -21.61 14.96 -3.18
CA PRO A 180 -22.79 14.94 -4.04
C PRO A 180 -24.05 15.51 -3.36
N PHE A 181 -23.96 15.92 -2.09
CA PHE A 181 -25.04 16.53 -1.31
C PHE A 181 -24.91 18.04 -1.13
N THR A 182 -23.84 18.65 -1.64
CA THR A 182 -23.68 20.11 -1.67
C THR A 182 -23.89 20.63 -3.10
N ASP A 183 -24.28 21.89 -3.21
CA ASP A 183 -24.37 22.56 -4.52
C ASP A 183 -22.98 23.05 -5.01
N GLU A 184 -22.00 23.09 -4.12
CA GLU A 184 -20.64 23.55 -4.38
C GLU A 184 -19.75 22.36 -4.74
N ILE A 185 -18.93 22.50 -5.78
CA ILE A 185 -17.98 21.43 -6.15
C ILE A 185 -16.72 21.57 -5.28
N GLU A 186 -16.50 20.65 -4.35
CA GLU A 186 -15.30 20.67 -3.51
C GLU A 186 -14.06 20.14 -4.23
N ALA A 187 -12.93 20.81 -4.02
CA ALA A 187 -11.65 20.36 -4.56
C ALA A 187 -11.18 19.07 -3.87
N ALA A 188 -10.75 18.09 -4.66
CA ALA A 188 -10.17 16.86 -4.12
C ALA A 188 -8.88 17.11 -3.34
N ILE A 189 -8.79 16.50 -2.15
CA ILE A 189 -7.63 16.60 -1.27
C ILE A 189 -6.72 15.40 -1.51
N PRO A 190 -5.43 15.62 -1.84
CA PRO A 190 -4.48 14.54 -2.01
C PRO A 190 -4.32 13.68 -0.75
N TYR A 191 -4.25 12.36 -0.94
CA TYR A 191 -4.04 11.40 0.14
C TYR A 191 -2.96 10.36 -0.23
N PRO A 192 -2.25 9.80 0.76
CA PRO A 192 -1.27 8.76 0.51
C PRO A 192 -1.93 7.39 0.33
N LEU A 193 -1.40 6.59 -0.59
CA LEU A 193 -1.54 5.14 -0.62
C LEU A 193 -0.14 4.56 -0.49
N GLY A 194 0.06 3.59 0.39
CA GLY A 194 1.35 2.96 0.64
C GLY A 194 1.28 1.45 0.48
N VAL A 195 2.40 0.85 0.08
CA VAL A 195 2.64 -0.58 0.21
C VAL A 195 4.04 -0.80 0.77
N ARG A 196 4.15 -1.76 1.68
CA ARG A 196 5.43 -2.30 2.14
C ARG A 196 5.50 -3.77 1.80
N VAL A 197 6.54 -4.15 1.06
CA VAL A 197 6.84 -5.53 0.72
C VAL A 197 7.96 -6.01 1.62
N LYS A 198 7.70 -7.04 2.42
CA LYS A 198 8.68 -7.66 3.32
C LYS A 198 9.07 -9.02 2.79
N ASN A 199 10.37 -9.26 2.60
CA ASN A 199 10.89 -10.59 2.31
C ASN A 199 11.14 -11.34 3.61
N THR A 200 10.19 -12.17 4.03
CA THR A 200 10.27 -13.05 5.20
C THR A 200 10.96 -14.38 4.89
N GLY A 201 11.27 -14.65 3.62
CA GLY A 201 11.98 -15.85 3.19
C GLY A 201 13.51 -15.70 3.26
N HIS A 202 14.18 -16.77 2.86
CA HIS A 202 15.65 -16.87 2.92
C HIS A 202 16.33 -16.68 1.55
N GLY A 203 15.54 -16.66 0.47
CA GLY A 203 16.00 -16.31 -0.86
C GLY A 203 15.89 -14.81 -1.12
N THR A 204 16.70 -14.28 -2.04
CA THR A 204 16.56 -12.91 -2.52
C THR A 204 15.44 -12.85 -3.55
N VAL A 205 14.54 -11.87 -3.43
CA VAL A 205 13.61 -11.53 -4.51
C VAL A 205 14.39 -10.76 -5.56
N LYS A 206 14.27 -11.13 -6.83
CA LYS A 206 14.97 -10.49 -7.95
C LYS A 206 14.00 -9.69 -8.81
N ALA A 207 14.36 -8.44 -9.10
CA ALA A 207 13.64 -7.55 -10.00
C ALA A 207 12.11 -7.51 -9.76
N LEU A 208 11.69 -7.44 -8.49
CA LEU A 208 10.29 -7.43 -8.14
C LEU A 208 9.59 -6.23 -8.78
N THR A 209 8.60 -6.54 -9.60
CA THR A 209 7.64 -5.56 -10.10
C THR A 209 6.26 -5.97 -9.62
N ILE A 210 5.55 -5.02 -9.02
CA ILE A 210 4.13 -5.17 -8.71
C ILE A 210 3.38 -4.32 -9.72
N GLU A 211 2.63 -4.96 -10.59
CA GLU A 211 1.66 -4.31 -11.46
C GLU A 211 0.32 -4.31 -10.75
N SER A 212 -0.12 -3.16 -10.29
CA SER A 212 -1.41 -3.00 -9.65
C SER A 212 -2.42 -2.47 -10.67
N GLY A 213 -3.52 -3.20 -10.84
CA GLY A 213 -4.73 -2.76 -11.52
C GLY A 213 -5.31 -1.50 -10.87
N GLN A 214 -6.14 -0.77 -11.62
CA GLN A 214 -6.80 0.41 -11.08
C GLN A 214 -7.70 -0.01 -9.90
N PRO A 215 -7.71 0.75 -8.79
CA PRO A 215 -8.63 0.51 -7.70
C PRO A 215 -10.07 0.48 -8.21
N VAL A 216 -10.78 -0.61 -7.97
CA VAL A 216 -12.19 -0.76 -8.30
C VAL A 216 -13.01 -0.67 -7.02
N ILE A 217 -14.16 0.00 -7.10
CA ILE A 217 -15.10 0.05 -5.98
C ILE A 217 -16.14 -1.06 -6.13
N LYS A 218 -16.21 -1.96 -5.15
CA LYS A 218 -17.19 -3.07 -5.16
C LYS A 218 -18.51 -2.74 -4.48
N GLU A 219 -18.49 -1.84 -3.50
CA GLU A 219 -19.67 -1.43 -2.75
C GLU A 219 -19.70 0.10 -2.74
N ASN A 220 -20.49 0.70 -3.61
CA ASN A 220 -20.89 2.10 -3.57
C ASN A 220 -22.43 2.13 -3.62
N GLU A 221 -23.09 2.35 -2.48
CA GLU A 221 -24.56 2.33 -2.37
C GLU A 221 -25.25 3.34 -3.31
N GLN A 222 -24.52 4.36 -3.79
CA GLN A 222 -25.03 5.39 -4.69
C GLN A 222 -24.73 5.13 -6.17
N GLY A 223 -23.93 4.10 -6.50
CA GLY A 223 -23.56 3.77 -7.89
C GLY A 223 -22.77 4.87 -8.62
N LEU A 224 -22.15 5.79 -7.88
CA LEU A 224 -21.37 6.88 -8.44
C LEU A 224 -20.02 6.36 -8.97
N LEU A 225 -19.61 6.88 -10.13
CA LEU A 225 -18.27 6.66 -10.69
C LEU A 225 -17.27 7.44 -9.85
N ILE A 226 -16.34 6.75 -9.21
CA ILE A 226 -15.24 7.36 -8.46
C ILE A 226 -13.97 7.16 -9.28
N ASP A 227 -13.39 8.27 -9.71
CA ASP A 227 -12.15 8.26 -10.47
C ASP A 227 -10.96 8.44 -9.52
N PHE A 228 -9.99 7.54 -9.64
CA PHE A 228 -8.73 7.60 -8.91
C PHE A 228 -7.63 8.12 -9.83
N LYS A 229 -6.87 9.13 -9.36
CA LYS A 229 -5.75 9.69 -10.13
C LYS A 229 -4.47 9.75 -9.31
N ILE A 230 -3.39 9.26 -9.91
CA ILE A 230 -2.04 9.32 -9.35
C ILE A 230 -1.42 10.68 -9.65
N LEU A 231 -1.07 11.41 -8.60
CA LEU A 231 -0.33 12.68 -8.67
C LEU A 231 1.19 12.48 -8.64
N GLY A 232 1.65 11.45 -7.93
CA GLY A 232 3.06 11.09 -7.79
C GLY A 232 3.24 9.67 -7.25
N SER A 233 4.40 9.09 -7.50
CA SER A 233 4.78 7.75 -7.03
C SER A 233 6.23 7.78 -6.55
N TRP A 234 6.56 6.95 -5.55
CA TRP A 234 7.91 6.80 -5.00
C TRP A 234 8.18 5.35 -4.61
N VAL A 235 9.45 4.94 -4.70
CA VAL A 235 9.96 3.66 -4.16
C VAL A 235 11.14 3.99 -3.24
N ASN A 236 11.06 3.59 -1.98
CA ASN A 236 12.06 3.90 -0.95
C ASN A 236 12.40 5.40 -0.89
N ASP A 237 11.36 6.24 -1.00
CA ASP A 237 11.41 7.71 -1.10
C ASP A 237 12.08 8.30 -2.35
N GLU A 238 12.53 7.48 -3.28
CA GLU A 238 13.00 7.94 -4.59
C GLU A 238 11.82 8.08 -5.56
N PRO A 239 11.72 9.19 -6.33
CA PRO A 239 10.64 9.38 -7.30
C PRO A 239 10.56 8.25 -8.33
N ALA A 240 9.36 7.76 -8.56
CA ALA A 240 9.05 6.73 -9.56
C ALA A 240 8.12 7.26 -10.65
N GLN A 241 7.90 6.46 -11.70
CA GLN A 241 6.90 6.80 -12.72
C GLN A 241 5.50 6.86 -12.09
N LYS A 242 4.65 7.79 -12.57
CA LYS A 242 3.26 7.96 -12.12
C LYS A 242 2.37 6.83 -12.63
N SER A 243 2.61 5.64 -12.11
CA SER A 243 1.90 4.41 -12.40
C SER A 243 1.71 3.65 -11.09
N LEU A 244 0.69 2.79 -11.08
CA LEU A 244 0.54 1.75 -10.05
C LEU A 244 1.56 0.61 -10.26
N LEU A 245 2.19 0.55 -11.45
CA LEU A 245 3.37 -0.26 -11.71
C LEU A 245 4.60 0.38 -11.07
N VAL A 246 5.12 -0.25 -10.03
CA VAL A 246 6.35 0.17 -9.36
C VAL A 246 7.36 -0.98 -9.33
N ASN A 247 8.62 -0.64 -9.58
CA ASN A 247 9.73 -1.56 -9.56
C ASN A 247 10.45 -1.44 -8.21
N PHE A 248 10.36 -2.50 -7.40
CA PHE A 248 11.01 -2.58 -6.09
C PHE A 248 12.46 -3.04 -6.19
N GLY A 249 12.88 -3.53 -7.35
CA GLY A 249 14.19 -4.10 -7.57
C GLY A 249 14.41 -5.39 -6.79
N ASP A 250 15.62 -5.57 -6.29
CA ASP A 250 15.97 -6.73 -5.47
C ASP A 250 15.61 -6.49 -4.01
N ILE A 251 15.04 -7.50 -3.35
CA ILE A 251 14.75 -7.47 -1.91
C ILE A 251 15.48 -8.64 -1.25
N GLU A 252 16.52 -8.33 -0.49
CA GLU A 252 17.30 -9.32 0.26
C GLU A 252 16.47 -10.01 1.36
N PRO A 253 16.88 -11.22 1.80
CA PRO A 253 16.25 -11.90 2.94
C PRO A 253 16.15 -11.02 4.18
N GLY A 254 14.97 -10.97 4.79
CA GLY A 254 14.72 -10.17 5.99
C GLY A 254 14.74 -8.65 5.75
N LYS A 255 14.67 -8.17 4.51
CA LYS A 255 14.56 -6.75 4.17
C LYS A 255 13.15 -6.39 3.68
N CYS A 256 12.84 -5.10 3.72
CA CYS A 256 11.64 -4.54 3.13
C CYS A 256 11.97 -3.60 1.97
N SER A 257 10.99 -3.34 1.13
CA SER A 257 10.97 -2.23 0.19
C SER A 257 9.60 -1.56 0.27
N MET A 258 9.56 -0.24 0.14
CA MET A 258 8.33 0.56 0.28
C MET A 258 8.01 1.28 -1.01
N ALA A 259 6.72 1.35 -1.35
CA ALA A 259 6.24 2.26 -2.37
C ALA A 259 5.10 3.12 -1.84
N ARG A 260 5.02 4.33 -2.39
CA ARG A 260 4.03 5.35 -2.02
C ARG A 260 3.46 5.97 -3.27
N TRP A 261 2.17 6.25 -3.23
CA TRP A 261 1.46 7.03 -4.23
C TRP A 261 0.77 8.19 -3.54
N GLN A 262 0.79 9.34 -4.19
CA GLN A 262 -0.07 10.45 -3.83
C GLN A 262 -1.26 10.43 -4.79
N MET A 263 -2.46 10.24 -4.25
CA MET A 263 -3.69 10.01 -5.01
C MET A 263 -4.68 11.14 -4.78
N ILE A 264 -5.60 11.32 -5.72
CA ILE A 264 -6.87 12.03 -5.52
C ILE A 264 -8.03 11.16 -5.98
N THR A 265 -9.20 11.42 -5.41
CA THR A 265 -10.48 10.78 -5.74
C THR A 265 -11.45 11.86 -6.21
N SER A 266 -12.36 11.53 -7.12
CA SER A 266 -13.40 12.48 -7.56
C SER A 266 -14.43 12.79 -6.48
N LEU A 267 -14.77 11.79 -5.64
CA LEU A 267 -15.80 11.90 -4.61
C LEU A 267 -15.22 11.62 -3.22
N MET A 268 -15.78 12.29 -2.22
CA MET A 268 -15.45 11.97 -0.83
C MET A 268 -16.03 10.61 -0.40
N GLY A 269 -15.38 9.97 0.57
CA GLY A 269 -15.84 8.69 1.08
C GLY A 269 -15.01 8.16 2.24
N GLU A 270 -15.51 7.08 2.84
CA GLU A 270 -14.79 6.30 3.85
C GLU A 270 -14.32 4.97 3.23
N PHE A 271 -13.03 4.66 3.35
CA PHE A 271 -12.54 3.33 3.04
C PHE A 271 -12.89 2.37 4.17
N ILE A 272 -13.73 1.39 3.86
CA ILE A 272 -14.21 0.41 4.84
C ILE A 272 -13.42 -0.91 4.81
N SER A 273 -12.81 -1.24 3.68
CA SER A 273 -12.00 -2.44 3.50
C SER A 273 -11.17 -2.35 2.22
N PHE A 274 -10.06 -3.09 2.20
CA PHE A 274 -9.16 -3.24 1.08
C PHE A 274 -8.94 -4.72 0.79
N GLU A 275 -9.11 -5.14 -0.46
CA GLU A 275 -8.75 -6.47 -0.93
C GLU A 275 -7.69 -6.33 -2.04
N ALA A 276 -6.61 -7.09 -1.91
CA ALA A 276 -5.62 -7.26 -2.97
C ALA A 276 -5.61 -8.72 -3.39
N ASP A 277 -5.94 -8.96 -4.65
CA ASP A 277 -5.85 -10.27 -5.29
C ASP A 277 -4.58 -10.35 -6.12
N PHE A 278 -3.96 -11.52 -6.14
CA PHE A 278 -2.70 -11.73 -6.83
C PHE A 278 -2.80 -12.87 -7.82
N THR A 279 -2.43 -12.59 -9.06
CA THR A 279 -2.28 -13.61 -10.09
C THR A 279 -0.81 -13.79 -10.45
N HIS A 280 -0.41 -15.05 -10.61
CA HIS A 280 0.88 -15.44 -11.16
C HIS A 280 0.63 -16.33 -12.38
N SER A 281 1.54 -16.29 -13.36
CA SER A 281 1.40 -17.09 -14.58
C SER A 281 1.26 -18.59 -14.26
N ASP A 282 0.25 -19.23 -14.85
CA ASP A 282 0.00 -20.66 -14.72
C ASP A 282 1.12 -21.51 -15.34
N GLU A 283 1.89 -20.96 -16.29
CA GLU A 283 2.97 -21.67 -17.02
C GLU A 283 4.11 -22.14 -16.11
N LEU A 284 4.24 -21.58 -14.90
CA LEU A 284 5.25 -21.96 -13.90
C LEU A 284 4.66 -22.67 -12.67
N GLY A 285 3.39 -23.11 -12.71
CA GLY A 285 2.77 -23.98 -11.69
C GLY A 285 1.63 -23.37 -10.86
N GLY A 286 1.05 -22.24 -11.30
CA GLY A 286 -0.16 -21.65 -10.73
C GLY A 286 -0.09 -21.30 -9.24
N LYS A 287 -1.21 -21.41 -8.49
CA LYS A 287 -1.29 -21.00 -7.05
C LYS A 287 -0.30 -21.72 -6.13
N LEU A 288 0.23 -22.89 -6.51
CA LEU A 288 1.27 -23.63 -5.76
C LEU A 288 2.63 -22.91 -5.76
N THR A 289 2.79 -21.87 -6.58
CA THR A 289 4.05 -21.14 -6.75
C THR A 289 4.03 -19.71 -6.23
N SER A 290 2.90 -19.26 -5.67
CA SER A 290 2.81 -17.95 -5.04
C SER A 290 3.86 -17.83 -3.93
N LEU A 291 4.78 -16.88 -4.10
CA LEU A 291 5.74 -16.49 -3.07
C LEU A 291 5.12 -15.46 -2.10
N ILE A 292 3.87 -15.04 -2.33
CA ILE A 292 3.12 -14.21 -1.41
C ILE A 292 2.46 -15.13 -0.38
N GLN A 293 2.82 -14.92 0.88
CA GLN A 293 2.29 -15.66 2.00
C GLN A 293 1.01 -15.02 2.53
N ASP A 294 1.07 -13.71 2.79
CA ASP A 294 0.02 -12.96 3.49
C ASP A 294 -0.05 -11.52 2.98
N THR A 295 -1.25 -10.95 3.03
CA THR A 295 -1.49 -9.53 2.79
C THR A 295 -2.33 -8.91 3.90
N PHE A 296 -1.97 -7.69 4.28
CA PHE A 296 -2.61 -6.94 5.36
C PHE A 296 -2.95 -5.54 4.90
N ALA A 297 -4.04 -5.00 5.43
CA ALA A 297 -4.49 -3.64 5.17
C ALA A 297 -4.58 -2.86 6.48
N HIS A 298 -3.97 -1.69 6.49
CA HIS A 298 -3.86 -0.81 7.66
C HIS A 298 -4.38 0.59 7.32
N LEU A 299 -5.02 1.23 8.30
CA LEU A 299 -5.45 2.63 8.14
C LEU A 299 -4.27 3.55 8.43
N ILE A 300 -3.72 4.20 7.40
CA ILE A 300 -2.61 5.14 7.54
C ILE A 300 -3.08 6.41 8.26
N ILE A 301 -2.24 6.86 9.20
CA ILE A 301 -2.35 8.17 9.84
C ILE A 301 -1.47 9.16 9.07
N LYS A 302 -0.18 8.81 8.87
CA LYS A 302 0.80 9.67 8.19
C LYS A 302 2.06 8.88 7.80
N ASP A 303 2.73 9.33 6.73
CA ASP A 303 4.15 8.99 6.51
C ASP A 303 5.01 9.74 7.54
N VAL A 304 5.76 9.01 8.36
CA VAL A 304 6.62 9.57 9.41
C VAL A 304 8.06 9.13 9.19
N LEU A 305 9.00 9.54 10.04
CA LEU A 305 10.38 9.06 10.01
C LEU A 305 10.81 8.66 11.42
N VAL A 306 11.21 7.40 11.60
CA VAL A 306 11.85 6.96 12.85
C VAL A 306 13.32 7.36 12.83
N ASP A 307 13.63 8.54 13.38
CA ASP A 307 14.94 9.19 13.31
C ASP A 307 15.94 8.76 14.41
N LEU A 308 15.87 7.50 14.86
CA LEU A 308 16.77 6.96 15.87
C LEU A 308 18.14 6.58 15.26
N PRO A 309 19.24 6.62 16.06
CA PRO A 309 20.54 6.18 15.59
C PRO A 309 20.52 4.75 15.03
N GLY A 310 21.03 4.56 13.81
CA GLY A 310 21.08 3.25 13.14
C GLY A 310 19.85 2.91 12.30
N ARG A 311 18.84 3.77 12.27
CA ARG A 311 17.71 3.71 11.35
C ARG A 311 18.10 4.29 9.98
N ASP A 312 17.34 3.93 8.95
CA ASP A 312 17.46 4.51 7.62
C ASP A 312 16.75 5.88 7.55
N ASN A 313 16.90 6.58 6.41
CA ASN A 313 16.27 7.88 6.16
C ASN A 313 15.07 7.76 5.21
N ILE A 314 14.48 6.57 5.13
CA ILE A 314 13.28 6.33 4.33
C ILE A 314 12.09 6.54 5.27
N ARG A 315 11.07 7.26 4.81
CA ARG A 315 9.85 7.44 5.60
C ARG A 315 9.22 6.08 5.90
N ASP A 316 8.58 6.01 7.06
CA ASP A 316 7.85 4.86 7.61
C ASP A 316 6.34 5.14 7.58
N PHE A 317 5.52 4.11 7.80
CA PHE A 317 4.07 4.28 7.87
C PHE A 317 3.58 4.28 9.32
N LEU A 318 3.05 5.41 9.81
CA LEU A 318 2.28 5.45 11.05
C LEU A 318 0.84 5.07 10.74
N ALA A 319 0.35 3.98 11.33
CA ALA A 319 -0.96 3.42 10.98
C ALA A 319 -1.67 2.77 12.18
N LYS A 320 -2.96 2.49 12.00
CA LYS A 320 -3.77 1.67 12.90
C LYS A 320 -3.67 0.19 12.52
N ASP A 321 -3.43 -0.64 13.54
CA ASP A 321 -3.47 -2.10 13.49
C ASP A 321 -4.58 -2.55 14.44
N GLY A 322 -5.79 -2.70 13.92
CA GLY A 322 -7.00 -2.75 14.76
C GLY A 322 -7.12 -1.49 15.64
N ASP A 323 -7.16 -1.67 16.95
CA ASP A 323 -7.32 -0.56 17.92
C ASP A 323 -5.99 0.10 18.31
N ILE A 324 -4.85 -0.57 18.07
CA ILE A 324 -3.53 -0.05 18.44
C ILE A 324 -2.93 0.79 17.31
N THR A 325 -2.06 1.72 17.68
CA THR A 325 -1.27 2.51 16.72
C THR A 325 0.12 1.91 16.64
N ARG A 326 0.64 1.76 15.42
CA ARG A 326 1.95 1.17 15.16
C ARG A 326 2.67 1.98 14.09
N VAL A 327 3.99 2.08 14.21
CA VAL A 327 4.85 2.53 13.13
C VAL A 327 5.46 1.30 12.46
N TYR A 328 5.33 1.25 11.13
CA TYR A 328 5.81 0.17 10.29
C TYR A 328 7.08 0.61 9.57
N GLY A 329 8.22 0.10 10.03
CA GLY A 329 9.54 0.51 9.58
C GLY A 329 9.90 0.04 8.17
N SER A 330 10.60 0.87 7.39
CA SER A 330 11.30 0.46 6.16
C SER A 330 12.45 -0.49 6.46
N ASP A 331 13.00 -0.39 7.66
CA ASP A 331 14.08 -1.25 8.16
C ASP A 331 13.60 -2.57 8.78
N THR A 332 12.33 -2.93 8.56
CA THR A 332 11.64 -4.16 9.01
C THR A 332 11.19 -4.18 10.47
N GLN A 333 11.50 -3.15 11.25
CA GLN A 333 11.07 -3.08 12.66
C GLN A 333 9.71 -2.40 12.76
N ASP A 334 8.83 -3.06 13.50
CA ASP A 334 7.47 -2.62 13.76
C ASP A 334 7.33 -2.31 15.24
N GLU A 335 6.90 -1.11 15.58
CA GLU A 335 6.87 -0.64 16.96
C GLU A 335 5.50 -0.08 17.34
N VAL A 336 5.00 -0.52 18.51
CA VAL A 336 3.75 0.03 19.07
C VAL A 336 3.99 1.47 19.52
N VAL A 337 3.08 2.35 19.13
CA VAL A 337 3.18 3.79 19.36
C VAL A 337 2.28 4.18 20.54
N THR A 338 2.85 4.90 21.51
CA THR A 338 2.08 5.47 22.63
C THR A 338 1.30 6.69 22.14
N VAL A 339 -0.02 6.70 22.27
CA VAL A 339 -0.87 7.79 21.77
C VAL A 339 -1.27 8.73 22.90
N TYR A 340 -1.09 10.03 22.67
CA TYR A 340 -1.57 11.11 23.53
C TYR A 340 -2.59 11.96 22.77
N LEU A 341 -3.80 12.06 23.31
CA LEU A 341 -4.88 12.91 22.81
C LEU A 341 -5.11 14.10 23.75
N ASP A 342 -5.98 15.05 23.37
CA ASP A 342 -6.29 16.28 24.11
C ASP A 342 -6.34 16.11 25.65
N ASP A 343 -7.11 15.14 26.16
CA ASP A 343 -7.28 14.92 27.62
C ASP A 343 -6.01 14.46 28.36
N SER A 344 -4.99 14.03 27.61
CA SER A 344 -3.72 13.49 28.14
C SER A 344 -2.51 14.38 27.88
N VAL A 345 -2.72 15.54 27.24
CA VAL A 345 -1.68 16.52 26.92
C VAL A 345 -1.95 17.80 27.69
N THR A 346 -0.94 18.31 28.40
CA THR A 346 -1.02 19.66 28.98
C THR A 346 -0.53 20.66 27.94
N VAL A 347 -1.41 21.57 27.52
CA VAL A 347 -1.09 22.68 26.62
C VAL A 347 -0.96 23.96 27.43
N SER A 348 0.18 24.63 27.34
CA SER A 348 0.44 25.92 27.99
C SER A 348 0.62 27.02 26.95
N GLY A 349 -0.10 28.12 27.15
CA GLY A 349 -0.12 29.26 26.23
C GLY A 349 -1.25 29.20 25.20
N THR A 350 -1.39 30.29 24.46
CA THR A 350 -2.30 30.40 23.31
C THR A 350 -1.52 31.17 22.26
N PRO A 351 -1.29 30.58 21.08
CA PRO A 351 -0.39 31.19 20.12
C PRO A 351 -1.00 32.49 19.60
N SER A 352 -0.18 33.53 19.58
CA SER A 352 -0.59 34.89 19.21
C SER A 352 0.59 35.65 18.66
N SER A 353 0.36 36.81 18.07
CA SER A 353 1.44 37.65 17.56
C SER A 353 2.41 38.17 18.62
N GLY A 354 1.97 38.28 19.89
CA GLY A 354 2.82 38.70 21.01
C GLY A 354 3.52 37.53 21.72
N ASN A 355 2.98 36.32 21.57
CA ASN A 355 3.56 35.08 22.07
C ASN A 355 3.21 33.97 21.08
N PRO A 356 4.05 33.73 20.06
CA PRO A 356 3.77 32.77 19.00
C PRO A 356 3.91 31.33 19.47
N ASP A 357 4.52 31.10 20.63
CA ASP A 357 4.91 29.77 21.06
C ASP A 357 3.91 29.20 22.06
N ILE A 358 3.74 27.88 22.00
CA ILE A 358 3.08 27.09 23.04
C ILE A 358 4.01 25.99 23.53
N THR A 359 3.71 25.48 24.73
CA THR A 359 4.37 24.29 25.28
C THR A 359 3.38 23.15 25.37
N LEU A 360 3.78 21.96 24.92
CA LEU A 360 3.06 20.70 25.07
C LEU A 360 3.81 19.81 26.06
N THR A 361 3.11 19.25 27.04
CA THR A 361 3.67 18.32 28.01
C THR A 361 2.88 17.02 28.04
N VAL A 362 3.61 15.91 27.94
CA VAL A 362 3.15 14.52 28.05
C VAL A 362 4.11 13.73 28.95
N PRO A 363 3.72 12.57 29.50
CA PRO A 363 4.66 11.67 30.15
C PRO A 363 5.85 11.30 29.24
N PRO A 364 7.09 11.25 29.76
CA PRO A 364 8.25 10.79 28.98
C PRO A 364 8.06 9.36 28.49
N THR A 365 8.51 9.07 27.27
CA THR A 365 8.43 7.72 26.68
C THR A 365 9.81 7.24 26.22
N GLY A 366 10.10 5.96 26.44
CA GLY A 366 11.29 5.31 25.89
C GLY A 366 11.14 4.88 24.43
N GLY A 367 9.91 4.63 23.97
CA GLY A 367 9.61 4.21 22.60
C GLY A 367 8.91 5.30 21.77
N PRO A 368 8.41 4.96 20.58
CA PRO A 368 7.65 5.86 19.72
C PRO A 368 6.38 6.38 20.40
N LEU A 369 6.06 7.64 20.13
CA LEU A 369 4.83 8.29 20.56
C LEU A 369 4.18 9.08 19.42
N TYR A 370 2.87 9.27 19.54
CA TYR A 370 2.06 10.09 18.65
C TYR A 370 1.15 10.98 19.48
N ILE A 371 1.31 12.29 19.34
CA ILE A 371 0.47 13.32 19.96
C ILE A 371 -0.50 13.83 18.89
N LYS A 372 -1.79 13.88 19.22
CA LYS A 372 -2.82 14.56 18.42
C LYS A 372 -3.69 15.42 19.33
N ILE A 373 -3.66 16.72 19.13
CA ILE A 373 -4.46 17.69 19.90
C ILE A 373 -5.25 18.59 18.98
N SER A 374 -6.33 19.16 19.51
CA SER A 374 -7.05 20.25 18.87
C SER A 374 -6.10 21.39 18.54
N GLU A 375 -6.16 21.91 17.31
CA GLU A 375 -5.19 22.89 16.81
C GLU A 375 -5.38 24.26 17.52
N PRO A 376 -4.41 24.76 18.31
CA PRO A 376 -4.59 25.95 19.16
C PRO A 376 -4.77 27.30 18.42
N ALA A 377 -4.39 27.37 17.15
CA ALA A 377 -4.57 28.48 16.23
C ALA A 377 -5.69 28.22 15.19
N ASP A 378 -6.57 27.24 15.44
CA ASP A 378 -7.67 26.83 14.54
C ASP A 378 -7.18 26.45 13.13
N GLY A 379 -5.95 25.94 13.02
CA GLY A 379 -5.31 25.54 11.77
C GLY A 379 -5.05 26.69 10.79
N LYS A 380 -5.16 27.95 11.24
CA LYS A 380 -5.00 29.16 10.41
C LYS A 380 -3.56 29.68 10.35
N VAL A 381 -2.70 29.21 11.27
CA VAL A 381 -1.31 29.63 11.34
C VAL A 381 -0.40 28.43 11.21
N ALA A 382 0.55 28.51 10.28
CA ALA A 382 1.51 27.44 10.06
C ALA A 382 2.49 27.32 11.23
N VAL A 383 2.77 26.09 11.63
CA VAL A 383 3.87 25.75 12.55
C VAL A 383 5.19 25.77 11.78
N THR A 384 6.20 26.45 12.31
CA THR A 384 7.53 26.56 11.68
C THR A 384 8.50 25.50 12.15
N SER A 385 8.46 25.18 13.44
CA SER A 385 9.35 24.22 14.07
C SER A 385 8.76 23.71 15.37
N VAL A 386 9.24 22.54 15.78
CA VAL A 386 8.95 21.93 17.08
C VAL A 386 10.27 21.53 17.70
N GLU A 387 10.52 21.95 18.93
CA GLU A 387 11.74 21.67 19.68
C GLU A 387 11.40 20.91 20.96
N ARG A 388 12.08 19.80 21.21
CA ARG A 388 11.99 19.09 22.48
C ARG A 388 12.77 19.81 23.56
N SER A 389 12.40 19.58 24.82
CA SER A 389 13.09 20.14 25.99
C SER A 389 14.56 19.74 26.14
N ASP A 390 15.00 18.66 25.47
CA ASP A 390 16.40 18.24 25.41
C ASP A 390 17.20 18.88 24.24
N GLY A 391 16.56 19.79 23.48
CA GLY A 391 17.17 20.53 22.37
C GLY A 391 17.11 19.83 21.02
N LYS A 392 16.50 18.62 20.92
CA LYS A 392 16.26 17.98 19.61
C LYS A 392 15.16 18.73 18.86
N SER A 393 15.47 19.23 17.67
CA SER A 393 14.45 19.69 16.71
C SER A 393 13.75 18.50 16.06
N ILE A 394 12.43 18.53 16.02
CA ILE A 394 11.64 17.49 15.34
C ILE A 394 11.72 17.69 13.83
N GLN A 395 11.88 16.58 13.09
CA GLN A 395 11.89 16.61 11.64
C GLN A 395 10.56 17.14 11.08
N PRO A 396 10.56 17.97 10.02
CA PRO A 396 9.33 18.53 9.44
C PRO A 396 8.29 17.49 8.99
N VAL A 397 8.71 16.27 8.64
CA VAL A 397 7.79 15.17 8.31
C VAL A 397 7.03 14.64 9.53
N ASN A 398 7.60 14.83 10.73
CA ASN A 398 7.11 14.29 11.99
C ASN A 398 6.20 15.25 12.77
N PHE A 399 5.92 16.45 12.25
CA PHE A 399 4.86 17.30 12.78
C PHE A 399 4.01 17.87 11.66
N TRP A 400 2.70 17.91 11.84
CA TRP A 400 1.78 18.39 10.80
C TRP A 400 0.46 18.86 11.38
N ILE A 401 -0.24 19.70 10.62
CA ILE A 401 -1.65 20.00 10.85
C ILE A 401 -2.47 19.07 9.97
N SER A 402 -3.39 18.31 10.59
CA SER A 402 -4.40 17.54 9.89
C SER A 402 -5.77 18.18 10.06
N LYS A 403 -6.75 17.74 9.26
CA LYS A 403 -8.15 18.13 9.43
C LYS A 403 -9.02 16.89 9.30
N GLU A 404 -10.06 16.82 10.09
CA GLU A 404 -11.08 15.77 10.00
C GLU A 404 -12.45 16.43 9.83
N ARG A 405 -13.28 15.87 8.95
CA ARG A 405 -14.63 16.36 8.76
C ARG A 405 -15.56 15.74 9.80
N THR A 406 -16.32 16.57 10.51
CA THR A 406 -17.35 16.13 11.45
C THR A 406 -18.67 15.87 10.73
N GLY A 407 -19.60 15.14 11.36
CA GLY A 407 -20.89 14.75 10.75
C GLY A 407 -21.83 15.92 10.43
N ASP A 408 -21.47 17.15 10.79
CA ASP A 408 -22.11 18.41 10.42
C ASP A 408 -21.38 19.12 9.26
N HIS A 409 -20.49 18.41 8.56
CA HIS A 409 -19.68 18.88 7.42
C HIS A 409 -18.60 19.91 7.77
N ASN A 410 -18.39 20.21 9.05
CA ASN A 410 -17.35 21.14 9.48
C ASN A 410 -15.98 20.48 9.50
N TRP A 411 -14.94 21.28 9.23
CA TRP A 411 -13.55 20.84 9.32
C TRP A 411 -12.99 21.17 10.70
N VAL A 412 -12.53 20.15 11.42
CA VAL A 412 -11.84 20.31 12.70
C VAL A 412 -10.34 20.12 12.49
N PRO A 413 -9.52 21.15 12.73
CA PRO A 413 -8.07 21.05 12.61
C PRO A 413 -7.43 20.42 13.85
N PHE A 414 -6.38 19.63 13.64
CA PHE A 414 -5.57 19.03 14.70
C PHE A 414 -4.09 19.29 14.45
N PHE A 415 -3.35 19.53 15.52
CA PHE A 415 -1.89 19.53 15.49
C PHE A 415 -1.37 18.16 15.92
N ASN A 416 -0.36 17.66 15.21
CA ASN A 416 0.16 16.31 15.34
C ASN A 416 1.68 16.32 15.50
N ILE A 417 2.20 15.44 16.37
CA ILE A 417 3.63 15.14 16.49
C ILE A 417 3.82 13.63 16.54
N PHE A 418 4.75 13.10 15.74
CA PHE A 418 5.36 11.79 15.92
C PHE A 418 6.80 11.96 16.41
N ASP A 419 7.23 11.19 17.39
CA ASP A 419 8.60 11.26 17.91
C ASP A 419 8.99 9.95 18.62
N CYS A 420 10.27 9.77 18.86
CA CYS A 420 10.81 8.60 19.57
C CYS A 420 11.67 9.03 20.75
N THR A 421 11.68 8.25 21.83
CA THR A 421 12.54 8.48 23.02
C THR A 421 12.37 9.87 23.63
N SER A 422 11.13 10.31 23.85
CA SER A 422 10.83 11.69 24.22
C SER A 422 10.97 11.97 25.73
N PRO A 423 11.56 13.12 26.13
CA PRO A 423 11.50 13.61 27.50
C PRO A 423 10.11 14.15 27.88
N GLY A 424 9.17 14.23 26.93
CA GLY A 424 7.78 14.56 27.18
C GLY A 424 7.41 16.05 27.11
N GLU A 425 8.34 16.95 26.79
CA GLU A 425 8.04 18.38 26.67
C GLU A 425 8.51 18.94 25.32
N TYR A 426 7.63 19.70 24.67
CA TYR A 426 7.82 20.28 23.34
C TYR A 426 7.44 21.75 23.33
N THR A 427 8.27 22.59 22.71
CA THR A 427 7.94 23.96 22.31
C THR A 427 7.55 23.96 20.85
N VAL A 428 6.36 24.47 20.54
CA VAL A 428 5.84 24.56 19.17
C VAL A 428 5.85 26.02 18.76
N HIS A 429 6.55 26.33 17.67
CA HIS A 429 6.71 27.68 17.17
C HIS A 429 5.75 27.94 16.01
N TYR A 430 4.90 28.96 16.16
CA TYR A 430 3.96 29.36 15.11
C TYR A 430 4.47 30.55 14.32
N ASN A 431 4.13 30.59 13.03
CA ASN A 431 4.46 31.70 12.15
C ASN A 431 3.51 32.90 12.30
N TYR A 432 3.41 33.47 13.50
CA TYR A 432 2.92 34.84 13.64
C TYR A 432 4.09 35.75 13.32
N GLY A 433 4.00 36.61 12.31
CA GLY A 433 5.19 37.36 11.84
C GLY A 433 5.53 38.59 12.69
N GLY A 434 5.49 38.39 14.02
CA GLY A 434 5.85 39.36 15.04
C GLY A 434 5.03 40.66 14.95
N GLY A 435 5.66 41.75 15.37
CA GLY A 435 5.09 43.10 15.38
C GLY A 435 4.90 43.75 14.00
N GLY A 436 5.23 43.06 12.91
CA GLY A 436 5.10 43.54 11.53
C GLY A 436 3.87 42.96 10.83
N ALA A 437 3.60 43.35 9.59
CA ALA A 437 2.64 42.63 8.74
C ALA A 437 3.30 41.33 8.27
N ASN A 438 2.56 40.22 8.25
CA ASN A 438 3.04 38.93 7.78
C ASN A 438 2.08 38.32 6.78
N ILE A 439 2.45 38.35 5.51
CA ILE A 439 1.62 37.79 4.44
C ILE A 439 1.85 36.29 4.39
N VAL A 440 0.80 35.52 4.68
CA VAL A 440 0.78 34.08 4.45
C VAL A 440 -0.18 33.83 3.29
N VAL A 441 0.31 33.11 2.29
CA VAL A 441 -0.47 32.69 1.11
C VAL A 441 -0.59 31.17 1.15
N ASN A 442 -1.81 30.66 1.09
CA ASN A 442 -2.07 29.22 1.08
C ASN A 442 -3.18 28.87 0.07
N PRO A 443 -2.95 28.00 -0.92
CA PRO A 443 -1.67 27.34 -1.24
C PRO A 443 -0.63 28.30 -1.84
N ARG A 444 0.67 28.00 -1.66
CA ARG A 444 1.79 28.81 -2.21
C ARG A 444 2.00 28.60 -3.71
N ALA A 445 1.46 27.53 -4.28
CA ALA A 445 1.51 27.21 -5.69
C ALA A 445 0.10 26.78 -6.13
N ILE A 446 -0.36 27.34 -7.24
CA ILE A 446 -1.65 26.99 -7.83
C ILE A 446 -1.37 26.07 -9.01
N THR A 447 -1.98 24.89 -9.00
CA THR A 447 -1.91 23.95 -10.13
C THR A 447 -3.32 23.60 -10.54
N PHE A 448 -3.63 23.82 -11.82
CA PHE A 448 -4.88 23.36 -12.42
C PHE A 448 -4.59 22.07 -13.18
N THR A 449 -5.48 21.09 -13.09
CA THR A 449 -5.45 19.91 -13.97
C THR A 449 -5.90 20.28 -15.39
N ASN A 450 -6.03 19.29 -16.29
CA ASN A 450 -6.72 19.54 -17.57
C ASN A 450 -8.12 20.09 -17.27
N VAL A 451 -8.43 21.26 -17.83
CA VAL A 451 -9.77 21.87 -17.83
C VAL A 451 -10.30 21.75 -19.26
N GLU A 452 -11.45 21.12 -19.44
CA GLU A 452 -12.03 20.92 -20.78
C GLU A 452 -12.52 22.24 -21.39
N ILE A 453 -12.67 22.26 -22.72
CA ILE A 453 -13.13 23.46 -23.43
C ILE A 453 -14.58 23.76 -23.03
N GLY A 454 -14.78 24.86 -22.32
CA GLY A 454 -16.09 25.33 -21.86
C GLY A 454 -16.32 25.19 -20.36
N GLU A 455 -15.42 24.55 -19.63
CA GLU A 455 -15.47 24.42 -18.17
C GLU A 455 -14.57 25.44 -17.46
N SER A 456 -14.82 25.67 -16.17
CA SER A 456 -14.01 26.54 -15.31
C SER A 456 -13.58 25.79 -14.06
N SER A 457 -12.31 25.96 -13.66
CA SER A 457 -11.79 25.46 -12.38
C SER A 457 -11.30 26.65 -11.56
N SER A 458 -11.66 26.64 -10.27
CA SER A 458 -11.28 27.68 -9.31
C SER A 458 -10.43 27.05 -8.22
N VAL A 459 -9.34 27.72 -7.84
CA VAL A 459 -8.57 27.39 -6.65
C VAL A 459 -8.66 28.58 -5.71
N GLU A 460 -9.22 28.36 -4.53
CA GLU A 460 -9.23 29.38 -3.49
C GLU A 460 -7.81 29.56 -2.95
N VAL A 461 -7.36 30.81 -2.88
CA VAL A 461 -6.09 31.19 -2.28
C VAL A 461 -6.37 32.12 -1.13
N SER A 462 -6.11 31.63 0.08
CA SER A 462 -6.23 32.44 1.28
C SER A 462 -4.97 33.28 1.46
N ILE A 463 -5.14 34.60 1.46
CA ILE A 463 -4.13 35.56 1.86
C ILE A 463 -4.50 36.03 3.25
N SER A 464 -3.68 35.71 4.25
CA SER A 464 -3.87 36.18 5.62
C SER A 464 -2.72 37.05 6.06
N ASN A 465 -3.04 38.05 6.88
CA ASN A 465 -2.05 38.78 7.66
C ASN A 465 -1.97 38.16 9.06
N ASN A 466 -0.94 37.37 9.31
CA ASN A 466 -0.75 36.72 10.61
C ASN A 466 0.18 37.54 11.53
N GLY A 467 0.46 38.80 11.20
CA GLY A 467 1.21 39.75 12.02
C GLY A 467 0.34 40.91 12.52
N THR A 468 0.89 41.81 13.34
CA THR A 468 0.13 42.96 13.88
C THR A 468 0.25 44.25 13.06
N GLY A 469 1.17 44.29 12.09
CA GLY A 469 1.32 45.43 11.20
C GLY A 469 0.16 45.50 10.21
N ASN A 470 -0.23 46.71 9.81
CA ASN A 470 -1.25 46.88 8.76
C ASN A 470 -0.73 46.31 7.44
N LEU A 471 -1.54 45.47 6.81
CA LEU A 471 -1.30 44.99 5.45
C LEU A 471 -2.23 45.73 4.49
N THR A 472 -1.66 46.41 3.52
CA THR A 472 -2.41 46.98 2.39
C THR A 472 -2.09 46.16 1.16
N LEU A 473 -3.11 45.48 0.60
CA LEU A 473 -3.00 44.80 -0.67
C LEU A 473 -3.24 45.80 -1.79
N GLU A 474 -2.18 46.27 -2.44
CA GLU A 474 -2.28 47.31 -3.49
C GLU A 474 -2.61 46.72 -4.87
N GLN A 475 -2.06 45.55 -5.18
CA GLN A 475 -2.30 44.86 -6.44
C GLN A 475 -2.09 43.36 -6.29
N VAL A 476 -2.94 42.57 -6.94
CA VAL A 476 -2.68 41.16 -7.26
C VAL A 476 -2.54 41.08 -8.78
N SER A 477 -1.40 40.58 -9.25
CA SER A 477 -1.11 40.47 -10.68
C SER A 477 -0.57 39.10 -11.02
N LEU A 478 -1.01 38.55 -12.15
CA LEU A 478 -0.43 37.36 -12.74
C LEU A 478 0.89 37.73 -13.42
N SER A 479 1.98 37.03 -13.08
CA SER A 479 3.25 37.15 -13.80
C SER A 479 3.13 36.41 -15.13
N THR A 480 2.80 37.14 -16.20
CA THR A 480 2.53 36.57 -17.52
C THR A 480 3.81 36.22 -18.27
N ASP A 481 4.50 35.16 -17.84
CA ASP A 481 5.50 34.50 -18.68
C ASP A 481 4.92 33.27 -19.41
N SER A 482 3.66 32.89 -19.17
CA SER A 482 3.02 31.79 -19.90
C SER A 482 1.47 31.80 -19.82
N TYR A 483 0.85 32.04 -20.99
CA TYR A 483 -0.57 31.79 -21.37
C TYR A 483 -1.68 32.81 -20.97
N ARG A 484 -2.51 33.15 -21.99
CA ARG A 484 -3.59 34.15 -22.00
C ARG A 484 -4.95 33.65 -21.46
N ALA A 485 -5.00 32.53 -20.74
CA ALA A 485 -6.26 31.86 -20.37
C ALA A 485 -6.69 32.07 -18.89
N PHE A 486 -5.96 32.88 -18.13
CA PHE A 486 -6.26 33.14 -16.72
C PHE A 486 -6.96 34.50 -16.53
N SER A 487 -8.11 34.51 -15.86
CA SER A 487 -8.74 35.71 -15.32
C SER A 487 -8.76 35.63 -13.80
N LEU A 488 -8.27 36.66 -13.11
CA LEU A 488 -8.59 36.89 -11.70
C LEU A 488 -10.08 37.28 -11.63
N VAL A 489 -10.87 36.56 -10.83
CA VAL A 489 -12.25 36.94 -10.51
C VAL A 489 -12.28 37.60 -9.15
#